data_AF-A0A267FF71-F1
#
_entry.id   AF-A0A267FF71-F1
#
_cell.length_a   1.000
_cell.length_b   1.000
_cell.length_c   1.000
_cell.angle_alpha   90.00
_cell.angle_beta   90.00
_cell.angle_gamma   90.00
#
_symmetry.space_group_name_H-M   'P 1'
#
loop_
_entity.id
_entity.type
_entity.pdbx_description
1 polymer ?
#
loop_
_entity_poly.entity_id
_entity_poly.type
_entity_poly.pdbx_seq_one_letter_code
_entity_poly.pdbx_strand_id
1 'polypeptide(L)'
;MTLKVVTRGKSRLVKSVQLAQRAIFLNAYYLAFFMVIEVGLFVWKGENLPFVTGILPQEVCLLFILAFMEIFRLRIANLGNILEAKGAAISVIVYSLFSGVGIAFFAVWQTYVLRLEFILCIVYLVFLLLELVLFIVGVVVYQPQ
;
A
#
# COMPACT_ATOMS: atom_id res chain seq x y z
N MET A 1 -15.82 -35.38 14.39
CA MET A 1 -14.89 -34.29 14.78
C MET A 1 -14.51 -33.39 13.58
N THR A 2 -14.45 -33.94 12.36
CA THR A 2 -14.17 -33.27 11.09
C THR A 2 -15.11 -32.11 10.72
N LEU A 3 -16.44 -32.27 10.89
CA LEU A 3 -17.41 -31.22 10.51
C LEU A 3 -17.23 -29.91 11.31
N LYS A 4 -16.92 -30.00 12.61
CA LYS A 4 -16.70 -28.82 13.48
C LYS A 4 -15.48 -28.02 13.05
N VAL A 5 -14.43 -28.70 12.57
CA VAL A 5 -13.20 -28.08 12.06
C VAL A 5 -13.46 -27.35 10.75
N VAL A 6 -14.24 -27.95 9.84
CA VAL A 6 -14.64 -27.35 8.55
C VAL A 6 -15.46 -26.07 8.75
N THR A 7 -16.47 -26.09 9.64
CA THR A 7 -17.26 -24.88 9.97
C THR A 7 -16.41 -23.75 10.58
N ARG A 8 -15.41 -24.09 11.40
CA ARG A 8 -14.50 -23.11 12.02
C ARG A 8 -13.59 -22.46 10.98
N GLY A 9 -13.08 -23.23 10.02
CA GLY A 9 -12.25 -22.74 8.91
C GLY A 9 -12.98 -21.71 8.07
N LYS A 10 -14.21 -22.02 7.63
CA LYS A 10 -15.03 -21.11 6.82
C LYS A 10 -15.34 -19.79 7.54
N SER A 11 -15.65 -19.83 8.84
CA SER A 11 -15.92 -18.61 9.64
C SER A 11 -14.70 -17.70 9.81
N ARG A 12 -13.49 -18.27 9.92
CA ARG A 12 -12.24 -17.50 10.04
C ARG A 12 -11.89 -16.83 8.72
N LEU A 13 -12.08 -17.56 7.62
CA LEU A 13 -11.82 -17.08 6.27
C LEU A 13 -12.72 -15.88 5.90
N VAL A 14 -14.01 -15.93 6.26
CA VAL A 14 -14.92 -14.78 6.07
C VAL A 14 -14.46 -13.55 6.86
N LYS A 15 -14.00 -13.73 8.11
CA LYS A 15 -13.52 -12.62 8.94
C LYS A 15 -12.23 -12.01 8.40
N SER A 16 -11.25 -12.83 8.00
CA SER A 16 -9.97 -12.34 7.46
C SER A 16 -10.15 -11.59 6.14
N VAL A 17 -11.04 -12.07 5.27
CA VAL A 17 -11.40 -11.38 4.02
C VAL A 17 -12.08 -10.04 4.29
N GLN A 18 -13.03 -9.99 5.22
CA GLN A 18 -13.68 -8.72 5.61
C GLN A 18 -12.69 -7.71 6.21
N LEU A 19 -11.72 -8.18 7.01
CA LEU A 19 -10.65 -7.34 7.56
C LEU A 19 -9.71 -6.83 6.47
N ALA A 20 -9.30 -7.69 5.53
CA ALA A 20 -8.47 -7.30 4.40
C ALA A 20 -9.16 -6.24 3.53
N GLN A 21 -10.47 -6.40 3.26
CA GLN A 21 -11.24 -5.42 2.50
C GLN A 21 -11.26 -4.05 3.19
N ARG A 22 -11.43 -4.01 4.52
CA ARG A 22 -11.37 -2.76 5.29
C ARG A 22 -9.98 -2.12 5.24
N ALA A 23 -8.92 -2.92 5.28
CA ALA A 23 -7.55 -2.43 5.16
C ALA A 23 -7.28 -1.80 3.78
N ILE A 24 -7.76 -2.41 2.69
CA ILE A 24 -7.67 -1.85 1.33
C ILE A 24 -8.36 -0.49 1.24
N PHE A 25 -9.58 -0.36 1.79
CA PHE A 25 -10.28 0.92 1.83
C PHE A 25 -9.50 1.97 2.63
N LEU A 26 -9.01 1.62 3.81
CA LEU A 26 -8.21 2.53 4.63
C LEU A 26 -6.95 2.99 3.89
N ASN A 27 -6.28 2.08 3.19
CA ASN A 27 -5.10 2.39 2.41
C ASN A 27 -5.43 3.34 1.24
N ALA A 28 -6.57 3.13 0.55
CA ALA A 28 -7.02 4.04 -0.50
C ALA A 28 -7.28 5.48 0.01
N TYR A 29 -7.92 5.62 1.18
CA TYR A 29 -8.10 6.93 1.81
C TYR A 29 -6.78 7.55 2.24
N TYR A 30 -5.87 6.74 2.79
CA TYR A 30 -4.56 7.20 3.21
C TYR A 30 -3.69 7.64 2.03
N LEU A 31 -3.74 6.93 0.89
CA LEU A 31 -3.09 7.34 -0.35
C LEU A 31 -3.55 8.72 -0.80
N ALA A 32 -4.87 8.97 -0.81
CA ALA A 32 -5.40 10.27 -1.20
C ALA A 32 -4.92 11.39 -0.25
N PHE A 33 -4.94 11.13 1.05
CA PHE A 33 -4.42 12.06 2.06
C PHE A 33 -2.92 12.32 1.90
N PHE A 34 -2.13 11.25 1.76
CA PHE A 34 -0.68 11.30 1.51
C PHE A 34 -0.36 12.15 0.29
N MET A 35 -1.06 11.92 -0.83
CA MET A 35 -0.86 12.68 -2.08
C MET A 35 -1.14 14.17 -1.91
N VAL A 36 -2.23 14.55 -1.23
CA VAL A 36 -2.56 15.96 -1.03
C VAL A 36 -1.48 16.67 -0.20
N ILE A 37 -1.02 16.03 0.88
CA ILE A 37 -0.01 16.62 1.75
C ILE A 37 1.35 16.68 1.05
N GLU A 38 1.81 15.59 0.42
CA GLU A 38 3.08 15.54 -0.30
C GLU A 38 3.14 16.58 -1.42
N VAL A 39 2.07 16.73 -2.22
CA VAL A 39 2.02 17.78 -3.25
C VAL A 39 2.16 19.18 -2.62
N GLY A 40 1.49 19.43 -1.49
CA GLY A 40 1.63 20.69 -0.76
C GLY A 40 3.06 20.93 -0.25
N LEU A 41 3.73 19.88 0.22
CA LEU A 41 5.12 19.94 0.68
C LEU A 41 6.10 20.15 -0.47
N PHE A 42 5.87 19.56 -1.63
CA PHE A 42 6.67 19.82 -2.84
C PHE A 42 6.54 21.28 -3.30
N VAL A 43 5.35 21.88 -3.25
CA VAL A 43 5.16 23.30 -3.54
C VAL A 43 5.94 24.16 -2.55
N TRP A 44 5.82 23.87 -1.25
CA TRP A 44 6.57 24.59 -0.21
C TRP A 44 8.09 24.44 -0.38
N LYS A 45 8.56 23.23 -0.70
CA LYS A 45 9.98 22.93 -0.98
C LYS A 45 10.52 23.73 -2.16
N GLY A 46 9.74 23.84 -3.24
CA GLY A 46 10.14 24.57 -4.44
C GLY A 46 10.42 26.06 -4.17
N GLU A 47 9.70 26.68 -3.25
CA GLU A 47 9.85 28.10 -2.90
C GLU A 47 10.90 28.35 -1.81
N ASN A 48 11.06 27.42 -0.86
CA ASN A 48 11.83 27.66 0.37
C ASN A 48 13.20 26.98 0.42
N LEU A 49 13.44 25.94 -0.39
CA LEU A 49 14.65 25.12 -0.32
C LEU A 49 15.46 25.20 -1.62
N PRO A 50 16.80 25.28 -1.53
CA PRO A 50 17.65 25.31 -2.71
C PRO A 50 17.76 23.91 -3.33
N PHE A 51 17.15 23.71 -4.50
CA PHE A 51 17.33 22.49 -5.30
C PHE A 51 18.31 22.71 -6.43
N VAL A 52 19.11 21.68 -6.73
CA VAL A 52 19.85 21.64 -7.99
C VAL A 52 18.84 21.49 -9.15
N THR A 53 19.10 22.20 -10.24
CA THR A 53 18.25 22.19 -11.43
C THR A 53 17.97 20.77 -11.90
N GLY A 54 16.68 20.42 -12.02
CA GLY A 54 16.22 19.11 -12.51
C GLY A 54 15.88 18.08 -11.44
N ILE A 55 16.33 18.24 -10.18
CA ILE A 55 16.06 17.27 -9.11
C ILE A 55 14.61 17.36 -8.63
N LEU A 56 14.11 18.57 -8.33
CA LEU A 56 12.74 18.76 -7.82
C LEU A 56 11.67 18.19 -8.76
N PRO A 57 11.68 18.47 -10.09
CA PRO A 57 10.73 17.86 -11.01
C PRO A 57 10.84 16.33 -11.07
N GLN A 58 12.05 15.77 -10.92
CA GLN A 58 12.25 14.32 -10.92
C GLN A 58 11.61 13.67 -9.68
N GLU A 59 11.78 14.25 -8.49
CA GLU A 59 11.14 13.76 -7.27
C GLU A 59 9.61 13.86 -7.35
N VAL A 60 9.08 14.94 -7.93
CA VAL A 60 7.64 15.08 -8.18
C VAL A 60 7.13 14.02 -9.16
N CYS A 61 7.87 13.76 -10.25
CA CYS A 61 7.53 12.67 -11.18
C CYS A 61 7.51 11.31 -10.50
N LEU A 62 8.47 11.03 -9.61
CA LEU A 62 8.49 9.80 -8.81
C LEU A 62 7.25 9.67 -7.91
N LEU A 63 6.76 10.78 -7.34
CA LEU A 63 5.56 10.78 -6.51
C LEU A 63 4.34 10.35 -7.32
N PHE A 64 4.16 10.90 -8.52
CA PHE A 64 3.05 10.53 -9.40
C PHE A 64 3.16 9.09 -9.92
N ILE A 65 4.38 8.60 -10.19
CA ILE A 65 4.61 7.20 -10.56
C ILE A 65 4.21 6.26 -9.41
N LEU A 66 4.61 6.59 -8.18
CA LEU A 66 4.21 5.84 -6.98
C LEU A 66 2.68 5.83 -6.82
N ALA A 67 2.05 7.00 -6.96
CA ALA A 67 0.59 7.13 -6.86
C ALA A 67 -0.13 6.27 -7.90
N PHE A 68 0.34 6.31 -9.14
CA PHE A 68 -0.20 5.47 -10.21
C PHE A 68 -0.07 3.99 -9.84
N MET A 69 1.12 3.53 -9.46
CA MET A 69 1.33 2.14 -9.04
C MET A 69 0.42 1.72 -7.88
N GLU A 70 0.26 2.56 -6.86
CA GLU A 70 -0.64 2.30 -5.74
C GLU A 70 -2.10 2.20 -6.17
N ILE A 71 -2.57 3.06 -7.08
CA ILE A 71 -3.92 2.96 -7.64
C ILE A 71 -4.09 1.62 -8.36
N PHE A 72 -3.15 1.20 -9.22
CA PHE A 72 -3.23 -0.11 -9.88
C PHE A 72 -3.28 -1.26 -8.88
N ARG A 73 -2.40 -1.23 -7.86
CA ARG A 73 -2.36 -2.24 -6.80
C ARG A 73 -3.70 -2.34 -6.08
N LEU A 74 -4.28 -1.22 -5.66
CA LEU A 74 -5.57 -1.16 -4.97
C LEU A 74 -6.73 -1.61 -5.86
N ARG A 75 -6.68 -1.33 -7.16
CA ARG A 75 -7.70 -1.79 -8.12
C ARG A 75 -7.61 -3.30 -8.32
N ILE A 76 -6.42 -3.87 -8.48
CA ILE A 76 -6.23 -5.31 -8.60
C ILE A 76 -6.67 -6.01 -7.30
N ALA A 77 -6.32 -5.44 -6.14
CA ALA A 77 -6.72 -5.95 -4.84
C ALA A 77 -8.25 -5.93 -4.62
N ASN A 78 -8.95 -4.92 -5.14
CA ASN A 78 -10.42 -4.83 -5.08
C ASN A 78 -11.13 -5.68 -6.14
N LEU A 79 -10.54 -5.87 -7.32
CA LEU A 79 -11.12 -6.64 -8.43
C LEU A 79 -10.97 -8.16 -8.21
N GLY A 80 -9.90 -8.59 -7.55
CA GLY A 80 -9.76 -9.98 -7.16
C GLY A 80 -10.75 -10.30 -6.05
N ASN A 81 -11.71 -11.21 -6.29
CA ASN A 81 -12.24 -12.00 -5.18
C ASN A 81 -11.00 -12.65 -4.54
N ILE A 82 -10.62 -12.19 -3.34
CA ILE A 82 -9.26 -12.20 -2.74
C ILE A 82 -8.54 -13.58 -2.75
N LEU A 83 -9.22 -14.63 -3.19
CA LEU A 83 -8.88 -16.04 -3.06
C LEU A 83 -8.99 -16.85 -4.38
N GLU A 84 -9.67 -16.35 -5.41
CA GLU A 84 -10.02 -17.19 -6.58
C GLU A 84 -8.93 -17.26 -7.66
N ALA A 85 -8.09 -16.23 -7.79
CA ALA A 85 -7.05 -16.19 -8.81
C ALA A 85 -5.64 -16.08 -8.18
N LYS A 86 -4.90 -17.20 -8.14
CA LYS A 86 -3.50 -17.25 -7.67
C LYS A 86 -2.61 -16.17 -8.33
N GLY A 87 -2.88 -15.85 -9.60
CA GLY A 87 -2.17 -14.79 -10.34
C GLY A 87 -2.39 -13.38 -9.79
N ALA A 88 -3.62 -13.06 -9.37
CA ALA A 88 -3.93 -11.77 -8.76
C ALA A 88 -3.30 -11.62 -7.37
N ALA A 89 -3.17 -12.71 -6.63
CA ALA A 89 -2.51 -12.69 -5.33
C ALA A 89 -1.01 -12.39 -5.43
N ILE A 90 -0.32 -13.03 -6.39
CA ILE A 90 1.10 -12.78 -6.63
C ILE A 90 1.33 -11.34 -7.09
N SER A 91 0.48 -10.82 -8.00
CA SER A 91 0.64 -9.45 -8.47
C SER A 91 0.47 -8.42 -7.35
N VAL A 92 -0.53 -8.57 -6.48
CA VAL A 92 -0.74 -7.67 -5.32
C VAL A 92 0.49 -7.68 -4.39
N ILE A 93 1.08 -8.85 -4.11
CA ILE A 93 2.28 -8.95 -3.27
C ILE A 93 3.46 -8.22 -3.92
N VAL A 94 3.70 -8.45 -5.21
CA VAL A 94 4.80 -7.81 -5.96
C VAL A 94 4.61 -6.29 -5.97
N TYR A 95 3.43 -5.80 -6.31
CA TYR A 95 3.14 -4.37 -6.29
C TYR A 95 3.26 -3.77 -4.88
N SER A 96 2.90 -4.51 -3.83
CA SER A 96 3.07 -4.06 -2.44
C SER A 96 4.54 -3.90 -2.08
N LEU A 97 5.43 -4.80 -2.54
CA LEU A 97 6.86 -4.66 -2.32
C LEU A 97 7.43 -3.44 -3.04
N PHE A 98 7.06 -3.23 -4.32
CA PHE A 98 7.47 -2.05 -5.07
C PHE A 98 6.99 -0.75 -4.42
N SER A 99 5.75 -0.72 -3.96
CA SER A 99 5.19 0.40 -3.22
C SER A 99 5.96 0.67 -1.93
N GLY A 100 6.28 -0.36 -1.14
CA GLY A 100 7.07 -0.24 0.07
C GLY A 100 8.45 0.37 -0.19
N VAL A 101 9.11 -0.03 -1.27
CA VAL A 101 10.38 0.57 -1.70
C VAL A 101 10.21 2.03 -2.11
N GLY A 102 9.15 2.36 -2.86
CA GLY A 102 8.85 3.74 -3.26
C GLY A 102 8.57 4.65 -2.08
N ILE A 103 7.79 4.20 -1.09
CA ILE A 103 7.53 4.96 0.13
C ILE A 103 8.82 5.11 0.96
N ALA A 104 9.63 4.05 1.08
CA ALA A 104 10.92 4.13 1.77
C ALA A 104 11.90 5.09 1.09
N PHE A 105 11.83 5.23 -0.24
CA PHE A 105 12.61 6.23 -0.97
C PHE A 105 12.26 7.66 -0.50
N PHE A 106 10.97 8.00 -0.40
CA PHE A 106 10.55 9.31 0.12
C PHE A 106 10.92 9.52 1.59
N ALA A 107 10.97 8.45 2.39
CA ALA A 107 11.35 8.55 3.80
C ALA A 107 12.85 8.74 4.05
N VAL A 108 13.73 8.19 3.21
CA VAL A 108 15.17 8.08 3.52
C VAL A 108 16.07 8.68 2.43
N TRP A 109 15.74 8.48 1.17
CA TRP A 109 16.62 8.80 0.03
C TRP A 109 16.29 10.12 -0.69
N GLN A 110 15.16 10.76 -0.36
CA GLN A 110 14.81 12.05 -0.92
C GLN A 110 15.83 13.14 -0.53
N THR A 111 16.05 14.12 -1.41
CA THR A 111 17.04 15.19 -1.22
C THR A 111 16.81 16.00 0.07
N TYR A 112 15.55 16.36 0.33
CA TYR A 112 15.14 17.04 1.56
C TYR A 112 13.96 16.31 2.18
N VAL A 113 14.21 15.50 3.19
CA VAL A 113 13.16 14.81 3.96
C VAL A 113 12.69 15.72 5.11
N LEU A 114 11.44 16.17 5.07
CA LEU A 114 10.84 16.89 6.20
C LEU A 114 10.36 15.90 7.27
N ARG A 115 10.29 16.36 8.52
CA ARG A 115 9.79 15.55 9.64
C ARG A 115 8.36 15.05 9.41
N LEU A 116 7.52 15.87 8.78
CA LEU A 116 6.14 15.51 8.47
C LEU A 116 6.09 14.37 7.44
N GLU A 117 6.86 14.46 6.35
CA GLU A 117 6.94 13.44 5.29
C GLU A 117 7.42 12.11 5.85
N PHE A 118 8.45 12.15 6.70
CA PHE A 118 8.94 10.94 7.36
C PHE A 118 7.85 10.25 8.17
N ILE A 119 7.10 10.99 8.99
CA ILE A 119 5.99 10.44 9.77
C ILE A 119 4.91 9.86 8.86
N LEU A 120 4.54 10.58 7.79
CA LEU A 120 3.54 10.14 6.83
C LEU A 120 3.97 8.85 6.12
N CYS A 121 5.24 8.74 5.72
CA CYS A 121 5.79 7.56 5.08
C CYS A 121 5.80 6.35 6.02
N ILE A 122 6.21 6.54 7.28
CA ILE A 122 6.20 5.45 8.28
C ILE A 122 4.78 4.96 8.54
N VAL A 123 3.82 5.87 8.72
CA VAL A 123 2.40 5.49 8.89
C VAL A 123 1.88 4.75 7.66
N TYR A 124 2.26 5.18 6.45
CA TYR A 124 1.91 4.46 5.22
C TYR A 124 2.48 3.04 5.23
N LEU A 125 3.77 2.88 5.52
CA LEU A 125 4.43 1.56 5.57
C LEU A 125 3.75 0.62 6.57
N VAL A 126 3.26 1.14 7.71
CA VAL A 126 2.50 0.35 8.68
C VAL A 126 1.18 -0.13 8.09
N PHE A 127 0.44 0.72 7.39
CA PHE A 127 -0.80 0.31 6.71
C PHE A 127 -0.55 -0.71 5.60
N LEU A 128 0.51 -0.52 4.82
CA LEU A 128 0.92 -1.44 3.77
C LEU A 128 1.31 -2.82 4.35
N LEU A 129 2.07 -2.84 5.45
CA LEU A 129 2.41 -4.07 6.16
C LEU A 129 1.18 -4.78 6.71
N LEU A 130 0.25 -4.03 7.33
CA LEU A 130 -0.99 -4.59 7.84
C LEU A 130 -1.82 -5.24 6.73
N GLU A 131 -1.98 -4.55 5.60
CA GLU A 131 -2.68 -5.07 4.43
C GLU A 131 -2.02 -6.35 3.91
N LEU A 132 -0.69 -6.34 3.76
CA LEU A 132 0.08 -7.49 3.28
C LEU A 132 -0.04 -8.71 4.21
N VAL A 133 0.02 -8.51 5.53
CA VAL A 133 -0.13 -9.59 6.51
C VAL A 133 -1.54 -10.20 6.42
N LEU A 134 -2.58 -9.36 6.37
CA LEU A 134 -3.96 -9.84 6.24
C LEU A 134 -4.17 -10.60 4.93
N PHE A 135 -3.54 -10.13 3.85
CA PHE A 135 -3.59 -10.76 2.54
C PHE A 135 -2.92 -12.15 2.56
N ILE A 136 -1.70 -12.25 3.10
CA ILE A 136 -0.97 -13.52 3.23
C ILE A 136 -1.76 -14.51 4.10
N VAL A 137 -2.30 -14.07 5.23
CA VAL A 137 -3.14 -14.92 6.10
C VAL A 137 -4.37 -15.42 5.35
N GLY A 138 -5.02 -14.55 4.55
CA GLY A 138 -6.15 -14.94 3.70
C GLY A 138 -5.78 -16.06 2.72
N VAL A 139 -4.65 -15.91 2.02
CA VAL A 139 -4.14 -16.91 1.06
C VAL A 139 -3.76 -18.23 1.73
N VAL A 140 -3.07 -18.19 2.88
CA VAL A 140 -2.62 -19.41 3.59
C VAL A 140 -3.81 -20.19 4.17
N VAL A 141 -4.83 -19.49 4.69
CA VAL A 141 -6.03 -20.13 5.24
C VAL A 141 -6.91 -20.73 4.14
N TYR A 142 -6.78 -20.25 2.92
CA TYR A 142 -7.45 -20.79 1.74
C TYR A 142 -6.75 -22.04 1.21
N GLN A 143 -7.24 -23.20 1.64
CA GLN A 143 -6.85 -24.46 1.00
C GLN A 143 -7.78 -24.74 -0.18
N PRO A 144 -7.29 -24.73 -1.43
CA PRO A 144 -8.07 -25.23 -2.55
C PRO A 144 -8.31 -26.73 -2.30
N GLN A 145 -9.58 -27.12 -2.18
CA GLN A 145 -10.03 -28.50 -2.24
C GLN A 145 -10.10 -28.92 -3.70
#